data_AF-A0A4Y4XHY6-F1
#
_entry.id   AF-A0A4Y4XHY6-F1
#
_cell.length_a   1.000
_cell.length_b   1.000
_cell.length_c   1.000
_cell.angle_alpha   90.00
_cell.angle_beta   90.00
_cell.angle_gamma   90.00
#
_symmetry.space_group_name_H-M   'P 1'
#
loop_
_entity.id
_entity.type
_entity.pdbx_description
1 polymer ?
#
loop_
_entity_poly.entity_id
_entity_poly.type
_entity_poly.pdbx_seq_one_letter_code
_entity_poly.pdbx_strand_id
1 'polypeptide(L)'
;MIVKRLNPDALKNALQKIGPEKIAQNHMHQKGVSFVFEIQHLPLSAVLILKQEAISVGGDFATPRDCILAKEPFYDGVLIVSAKQLERLIVKCHSQPFGLKHLAQELKSHLKAKKPNAPQIMAILNLTPDSFYEKSRFDSKKALEEIYQLLEKGITLIDIGAASSRPQSEIIDPKIEQDRLKEILLEIKSQKLYQCAKFSIDTYHATTAQMALEHCFSILNDVSGFNSAAMLEVARDYKPTCILMHAQKTPKDMQENVFYHNLFDEMDRFFKEKLEVLEKYALQDIILDIGFGFAKLKEHNLALIKHLSHFLKFKKPLLVGASRKNTIGLITGREVQDRLA
;
A
#
# COMPACT_ATOMS: atom_id res chain seq x y z
N MET A 1 -16.95 42.09 6.33
CA MET A 1 -15.85 41.09 6.41
C MET A 1 -16.47 39.70 6.35
N ILE A 2 -16.05 38.85 5.40
CA ILE A 2 -16.58 37.48 5.27
C ILE A 2 -15.45 36.51 5.64
N VAL A 3 -15.68 35.66 6.63
CA VAL A 3 -14.70 34.66 7.10
C VAL A 3 -15.20 33.28 6.68
N LYS A 4 -14.38 32.53 5.94
CA LYS A 4 -14.65 31.14 5.54
C LYS A 4 -13.55 30.23 6.06
N ARG A 5 -13.91 29.22 6.86
CA ARG A 5 -12.99 28.13 7.24
C ARG A 5 -12.75 27.23 6.03
N LEU A 6 -11.49 27.02 5.67
CA LEU A 6 -11.10 26.11 4.58
C LEU A 6 -10.70 24.74 5.16
N ASN A 7 -10.95 23.68 4.38
CA ASN A 7 -10.32 22.38 4.63
C ASN A 7 -8.80 22.52 4.35
N PRO A 8 -7.91 22.07 5.26
CA PRO A 8 -6.46 22.08 5.03
C PRO A 8 -6.02 21.45 3.70
N ASP A 9 -6.71 20.41 3.22
CA ASP A 9 -6.41 19.77 1.92
C ASP A 9 -6.60 20.73 0.73
N ALA A 10 -7.45 21.74 0.88
CA ALA A 10 -7.70 22.76 -0.13
C ALA A 10 -6.69 23.92 -0.10
N LEU A 11 -5.72 23.92 0.83
CA LEU A 11 -4.78 25.03 1.02
C LEU A 11 -3.99 25.32 -0.26
N LYS A 12 -3.54 24.29 -0.98
CA LYS A 12 -2.79 24.46 -2.23
C LYS A 12 -3.61 25.23 -3.27
N ASN A 13 -4.86 24.82 -3.49
CA ASN A 13 -5.75 25.47 -4.46
C ASN A 13 -6.10 26.90 -4.02
N ALA A 14 -6.28 27.13 -2.71
CA ALA A 14 -6.54 28.45 -2.17
C ALA A 14 -5.34 29.40 -2.36
N LEU A 15 -4.12 28.93 -2.11
CA LEU A 15 -2.89 29.71 -2.33
C LEU A 15 -2.72 30.04 -3.82
N GLN A 16 -2.96 29.08 -4.72
CA GLN A 16 -2.92 29.32 -6.17
C GLN A 16 -3.93 30.39 -6.60
N LYS A 17 -5.14 30.37 -6.03
CA LYS A 17 -6.18 31.37 -6.33
C LYS A 17 -5.82 32.78 -5.85
N ILE A 18 -5.16 32.91 -4.69
CA ILE A 18 -4.70 34.21 -4.17
C ILE A 18 -3.49 34.72 -4.95
N GLY A 19 -2.63 33.80 -5.42
CA GLY A 19 -1.48 34.12 -6.27
C GLY A 19 -0.28 34.79 -5.59
N PRO A 20 0.16 34.43 -4.37
CA PRO A 20 1.42 34.94 -3.82
C PRO A 20 2.62 34.34 -4.58
N GLU A 21 3.83 34.86 -4.36
CA GLU A 21 5.03 34.33 -5.01
C GLU A 21 5.21 32.82 -4.79
N LYS A 22 5.75 32.10 -5.78
CA LYS A 22 5.89 30.63 -5.73
C LYS A 22 6.68 30.12 -4.53
N ILE A 23 7.74 30.84 -4.13
CA ILE A 23 8.53 30.49 -2.93
C ILE A 23 7.67 30.60 -1.67
N ALA A 24 6.88 31.67 -1.56
CA ALA A 24 5.96 31.89 -0.46
C ALA A 24 4.85 30.82 -0.43
N GLN A 25 4.30 30.43 -1.58
CA GLN A 25 3.33 29.33 -1.69
C GLN A 25 3.86 28.02 -1.11
N ASN A 26 5.10 27.64 -1.47
CA ASN A 26 5.71 26.40 -0.99
C ASN A 26 5.91 26.42 0.53
N HIS A 27 6.42 27.52 1.09
CA HIS A 27 6.59 27.67 2.54
C HIS A 27 5.26 27.67 3.29
N MET A 28 4.21 28.29 2.74
CA MET A 28 2.88 28.32 3.36
C MET A 28 2.20 26.95 3.29
N HIS A 29 2.35 26.22 2.19
CA HIS A 29 1.78 24.88 2.04
C HIS A 29 2.31 23.92 3.11
N GLN A 30 3.62 23.96 3.40
CA GLN A 30 4.23 23.16 4.47
C GLN A 30 3.66 23.45 5.86
N LYS A 31 3.12 24.65 6.11
CA LYS A 31 2.47 24.99 7.39
C LYS A 31 1.07 24.44 7.54
N GLY A 32 0.39 24.12 6.44
CA GLY A 32 -0.95 23.53 6.46
C GLY A 32 -0.97 22.03 6.68
N VAL A 33 0.19 21.37 6.60
CA VAL A 33 0.32 19.92 6.82
C VAL A 33 0.68 19.67 8.28
N SER A 34 -0.24 19.05 9.01
CA SER A 34 -0.03 18.53 10.35
C SER A 34 0.23 17.03 10.30
N PHE A 35 1.20 16.58 11.10
CA PHE A 35 1.44 15.19 11.40
C PHE A 35 0.98 14.88 12.81
N VAL A 36 0.36 13.70 12.95
CA VAL A 36 -0.05 13.13 14.22
C VAL A 36 0.52 11.72 14.28
N PHE A 37 1.38 11.46 15.26
CA PHE A 37 2.00 10.15 15.46
C PHE A 37 1.57 9.58 16.81
N GLU A 38 1.08 8.35 16.80
CA GLU A 38 1.04 7.53 18.00
C GLU A 38 2.41 6.87 18.17
N ILE A 39 3.04 7.08 19.32
CA ILE A 39 4.34 6.53 19.64
C ILE A 39 4.18 5.67 20.88
N GLN A 40 4.39 4.37 20.71
CA GLN A 40 4.16 3.39 21.75
C GLN A 40 5.48 2.96 22.41
N HIS A 41 5.37 2.52 23.66
CA HIS A 41 6.43 1.86 24.42
C HIS A 41 7.73 2.69 24.54
N LEU A 42 7.61 4.00 24.79
CA LEU A 42 8.76 4.87 25.02
C LEU A 42 9.24 4.76 26.48
N PRO A 43 10.55 4.64 26.74
CA PRO A 43 11.09 4.78 28.09
C PRO A 43 10.71 6.14 28.68
N LEU A 44 10.42 6.20 30.00
CA LEU A 44 10.07 7.45 30.68
C LEU A 44 11.03 8.61 30.35
N SER A 45 12.34 8.37 30.36
CA SER A 45 13.34 9.40 30.02
C SER A 45 13.15 9.95 28.61
N ALA A 46 12.83 9.09 27.64
CA ALA A 46 12.55 9.50 26.26
C ALA A 46 11.25 10.30 26.16
N VAL A 47 10.21 9.92 26.90
CA VAL A 47 8.93 10.63 26.98
C VAL A 47 9.10 12.06 27.49
N LEU A 48 9.85 12.23 28.58
CA LEU A 48 10.10 13.55 29.18
C LEU A 48 10.89 14.46 28.24
N ILE A 49 11.96 13.94 27.63
CA ILE A 49 12.75 14.69 26.64
C ILE A 49 11.89 15.04 25.42
N LEU A 50 11.17 14.07 24.85
CA LEU A 50 10.35 14.29 23.66
C LEU A 50 9.25 15.33 23.92
N LYS A 51 8.64 15.30 25.10
CA LYS A 51 7.63 16.30 25.51
C LYS A 51 8.23 17.70 25.57
N GLN A 52 9.39 17.86 26.21
CA GLN A 52 10.08 19.14 26.28
C GLN A 52 10.47 19.65 24.89
N GLU A 53 11.02 18.78 24.05
CA GLU A 53 11.46 19.16 22.71
C GLU A 53 10.30 19.48 21.77
N ALA A 54 9.19 18.74 21.84
CA ALA A 54 7.97 19.03 21.08
C ALA A 54 7.43 20.43 21.42
N ILE A 55 7.31 20.76 22.72
CA ILE A 55 6.87 22.09 23.17
C ILE A 55 7.84 23.18 22.71
N SER A 56 9.15 22.93 22.78
CA SER A 56 10.18 23.90 22.38
C SER A 56 10.12 24.30 20.90
N VAL A 57 9.57 23.43 20.03
CA VAL A 57 9.34 23.74 18.61
C VAL A 57 7.93 24.25 18.34
N GLY A 58 7.06 24.32 19.36
CA GLY A 58 5.67 24.76 19.29
C GLY A 58 4.67 23.66 18.88
N GLY A 59 5.08 22.39 18.95
CA GLY A 59 4.16 21.26 18.86
C GLY A 59 3.79 20.72 20.24
N ASP A 60 3.06 19.61 20.27
CA ASP A 60 2.60 18.97 21.49
C ASP A 60 2.93 17.49 21.50
N PHE A 61 3.28 16.96 22.67
CA PHE A 61 3.35 15.53 22.92
C PHE A 61 2.44 15.19 24.10
N ALA A 62 1.28 14.61 23.80
CA ALA A 62 0.32 14.17 24.78
C ALA A 62 0.80 12.87 25.45
N THR A 63 0.75 12.85 26.78
CA THR A 63 1.18 11.72 27.62
C THR A 63 0.08 11.38 28.62
N PRO A 64 0.03 10.15 29.17
CA PRO A 64 -0.85 9.79 30.28
C PRO A 64 -0.68 10.76 31.46
N ARG A 65 -1.78 10.99 32.20
CA ARG A 65 -1.83 11.94 33.33
C ARG A 65 -0.82 11.60 34.41
N ASP A 66 -0.66 10.31 34.68
CA ASP A 66 0.19 9.74 35.72
C ASP A 66 1.64 9.53 35.28
N CYS A 67 1.99 9.83 34.02
CA CYS A 67 3.38 9.79 33.55
C CYS A 67 4.32 10.64 34.41
N ILE A 68 3.84 11.76 34.95
CA ILE A 68 4.61 12.63 35.86
C ILE A 68 4.98 11.95 37.18
N LEU A 69 4.27 10.88 37.54
CA LEU A 69 4.50 10.12 38.77
C LEU A 69 5.53 9.00 38.58
N ALA A 70 6.00 8.78 37.35
CA ALA A 70 7.02 7.78 37.03
C ALA A 70 6.70 6.35 37.53
N LYS A 71 5.41 5.97 37.54
CA LYS A 71 4.95 4.67 38.05
C LYS A 71 5.34 3.50 37.15
N GLU A 72 5.20 3.70 35.84
CA GLU A 72 5.58 2.73 34.82
C GLU A 72 6.93 3.11 34.17
N PRO A 73 7.72 2.13 33.71
CA PRO A 73 8.98 2.38 33.01
C PRO A 73 8.78 2.83 31.55
N PHE A 74 7.62 2.52 30.95
CA PHE A 74 7.29 2.84 29.56
C PHE A 74 5.92 3.49 29.45
N TYR A 75 5.77 4.40 28.50
CA TYR A 75 4.49 5.05 28.19
C TYR A 75 4.29 5.21 26.69
N ASP A 76 3.02 5.25 26.31
CA ASP A 76 2.60 5.65 24.98
C ASP A 76 2.29 7.15 24.96
N GLY A 77 2.30 7.76 23.79
CA GLY A 77 1.92 9.16 23.63
C GLY A 77 1.57 9.54 22.20
N VAL A 78 1.01 10.75 22.05
CA VAL A 78 0.60 11.28 20.75
C VAL A 78 1.36 12.57 20.45
N LEU A 79 2.18 12.56 19.41
CA LEU A 79 2.93 13.71 18.92
C LEU A 79 2.13 14.44 17.85
N ILE A 80 1.92 15.74 18.04
CA ILE A 80 1.19 16.62 17.12
C ILE A 80 2.10 17.77 16.70
N VAL A 81 2.44 17.82 15.43
CA VAL A 81 3.41 18.78 14.89
C VAL A 81 3.08 19.14 13.44
N SER A 82 3.28 20.38 13.03
CA SER A 82 3.35 20.75 11.61
C SER A 82 4.64 20.24 10.96
N ALA A 83 4.69 20.19 9.62
CA ALA A 83 5.88 19.76 8.88
C ALA A 83 7.16 20.50 9.33
N LYS A 84 7.09 21.83 9.48
CA LYS A 84 8.24 22.65 9.91
C LYS A 84 8.66 22.39 11.36
N GLN A 85 7.70 22.08 12.23
CA GLN A 85 7.98 21.73 13.63
C GLN A 85 8.63 20.35 13.71
N LEU A 86 8.15 19.40 12.92
CA LEU A 86 8.72 18.07 12.80
C LEU A 86 10.17 18.11 12.31
N GLU A 87 10.49 18.93 11.29
CA GLU A 87 11.87 19.13 10.83
C GLU A 87 12.80 19.59 11.95
N ARG A 88 12.37 20.57 12.76
CA ARG A 88 13.14 21.09 13.89
C ARG A 88 13.27 20.05 15.00
N LEU A 89 12.17 19.36 15.32
CA LEU A 89 12.14 18.33 16.35
C LEU A 89 13.10 17.19 16.04
N ILE A 90 13.13 16.73 14.78
CA ILE A 90 14.05 15.66 14.33
C ILE A 90 15.50 16.03 14.56
N VAL A 91 15.92 17.27 14.25
CA VAL A 91 17.30 17.72 14.48
C VAL A 91 17.65 17.61 15.96
N LYS A 92 16.74 18.02 16.84
CA LYS A 92 16.95 17.97 18.29
C LYS A 92 16.95 16.56 18.84
N CYS A 93 16.03 15.70 18.43
CA CYS A 93 15.96 14.30 18.86
C CYS A 93 17.16 13.48 18.36
N HIS A 94 17.78 13.85 17.25
CA HIS A 94 18.89 13.08 16.66
C HIS A 94 20.13 12.98 17.56
N SER A 95 20.37 14.00 18.40
CA SER A 95 21.49 14.04 19.36
C SER A 95 21.12 13.49 20.74
N GLN A 96 19.89 13.05 20.95
CA GLN A 96 19.40 12.63 22.27
C GLN A 96 19.52 11.11 22.50
N PRO A 97 19.76 10.68 23.75
CA PRO A 97 19.85 9.26 24.13
C PRO A 97 18.46 8.58 24.19
N PHE A 98 18.41 7.38 24.76
CA PHE A 98 17.17 6.63 25.05
C PHE A 98 16.32 6.29 23.81
N GLY A 99 16.96 6.02 22.68
CA GLY A 99 16.28 5.62 21.44
C GLY A 99 15.70 6.79 20.63
N LEU A 100 15.80 8.04 21.09
CA LEU A 100 15.27 9.20 20.37
C LEU A 100 15.96 9.45 19.02
N LYS A 101 17.22 9.02 18.87
CA LYS A 101 17.91 9.00 17.57
C LYS A 101 17.20 8.12 16.54
N HIS A 102 16.73 6.93 16.94
CA HIS A 102 15.98 6.02 16.07
C HIS A 102 14.60 6.60 15.76
N LEU A 103 13.88 7.09 16.78
CA LEU A 103 12.60 7.77 16.58
C LEU A 103 12.73 8.94 15.59
N ALA A 104 13.79 9.75 15.70
CA ALA A 104 14.04 10.85 14.77
C ALA A 104 14.20 10.37 13.31
N GLN A 105 14.82 9.21 13.09
CA GLN A 105 14.95 8.62 11.74
C GLN A 105 13.59 8.15 11.20
N GLU A 106 12.79 7.49 12.04
CA GLU A 106 11.44 7.06 11.67
C GLU A 106 10.56 8.27 11.33
N LEU A 107 10.50 9.27 12.20
CA LEU A 107 9.76 10.52 11.97
C LEU A 107 10.20 11.25 10.68
N LYS A 108 11.51 11.23 10.39
CA LYS A 108 12.07 11.83 9.16
C LYS A 108 11.60 11.13 7.89
N SER A 109 11.31 9.83 7.94
CA SER A 109 10.81 9.08 6.78
C SER A 109 9.44 9.60 6.31
N HIS A 110 8.59 10.04 7.25
CA HIS A 110 7.26 10.59 6.96
C HIS A 110 7.28 12.01 6.39
N LEU A 111 8.28 12.84 6.71
CA LEU A 111 8.39 14.20 6.17
C LEU A 111 8.51 14.24 4.64
N LYS A 112 9.17 13.23 4.07
CA LYS A 112 9.45 13.18 2.62
C LYS A 112 8.37 12.42 1.84
N ALA A 113 7.37 11.88 2.53
CA ALA A 113 6.26 11.18 1.93
C ALA A 113 5.40 12.14 1.10
N LYS A 114 5.09 11.76 -0.14
CA LYS A 114 4.22 12.54 -1.03
C LYS A 114 2.95 11.76 -1.30
N LYS A 115 1.80 12.37 -1.04
CA LYS A 115 0.51 11.85 -1.47
C LYS A 115 0.35 12.11 -2.99
N PRO A 116 -0.07 11.13 -3.78
CA PRO A 116 -0.37 11.36 -5.19
C PRO A 116 -1.52 12.36 -5.35
N ASN A 117 -1.48 13.18 -6.41
CA ASN A 117 -2.49 14.21 -6.65
C ASN A 117 -3.86 13.62 -7.01
N ALA A 118 -3.87 12.45 -7.66
CA ALA A 118 -5.08 11.73 -8.05
C ALA A 118 -4.85 10.21 -7.93
N PRO A 119 -5.86 9.44 -7.50
CA PRO A 119 -5.80 7.99 -7.57
C PRO A 119 -5.88 7.51 -9.02
N GLN A 120 -5.29 6.35 -9.29
CA GLN A 120 -5.49 5.61 -10.55
C GLN A 120 -6.38 4.39 -10.28
N ILE A 121 -7.14 3.98 -11.29
CA ILE A 121 -8.00 2.79 -11.21
C ILE A 121 -7.28 1.66 -11.93
N MET A 122 -7.15 0.52 -11.24
CA MET A 122 -6.70 -0.74 -11.80
C MET A 122 -7.90 -1.68 -11.86
N ALA A 123 -8.31 -2.08 -13.07
CA ALA A 123 -9.35 -3.08 -13.24
C ALA A 123 -8.78 -4.47 -13.00
N ILE A 124 -9.57 -5.35 -12.38
CA ILE A 124 -9.16 -6.73 -12.07
C ILE A 124 -10.01 -7.65 -12.93
N LEU A 125 -9.35 -8.50 -13.72
CA LEU A 125 -9.95 -9.51 -14.56
C LEU A 125 -9.51 -10.89 -14.05
N ASN A 126 -10.44 -11.62 -13.41
CA ASN A 126 -10.19 -12.96 -12.91
C ASN A 126 -10.68 -14.00 -13.92
N LEU A 127 -9.78 -14.88 -14.32
CA LEU A 127 -9.98 -15.90 -15.36
C LEU A 127 -10.28 -17.30 -14.77
N THR A 128 -10.53 -17.38 -13.47
CA THR A 128 -10.87 -18.63 -12.80
C THR A 128 -12.28 -19.09 -13.18
N PRO A 129 -12.51 -20.38 -13.53
CA PRO A 129 -13.85 -20.91 -13.74
C PRO A 129 -14.72 -20.69 -12.50
N ASP A 130 -15.99 -20.32 -12.69
CA ASP A 130 -16.96 -20.40 -11.60
C ASP A 130 -17.03 -21.87 -11.14
N SER A 131 -16.96 -22.07 -9.83
CA SER A 131 -16.71 -23.34 -9.12
C SER A 131 -17.76 -24.45 -9.31
N PHE A 132 -18.60 -24.37 -10.35
CA PHE A 132 -19.71 -25.28 -10.61
C PHE A 132 -19.64 -26.04 -11.94
N TYR A 133 -18.71 -25.72 -12.85
CA TYR A 133 -18.64 -26.38 -14.16
C TYR A 133 -17.22 -26.73 -14.60
N GLU A 134 -16.70 -27.86 -14.13
CA GLU A 134 -15.40 -28.46 -14.49
C GLU A 134 -15.20 -28.76 -15.99
N LYS A 135 -16.24 -28.64 -16.82
CA LYS A 135 -16.19 -28.91 -18.27
C LYS A 135 -16.42 -27.71 -19.17
N SER A 136 -16.63 -26.50 -18.64
CA SER A 136 -16.67 -25.32 -19.49
C SER A 136 -15.24 -24.96 -19.88
N ARG A 137 -14.93 -25.02 -21.18
CA ARG A 137 -13.68 -24.42 -21.70
C ARG A 137 -13.65 -23.00 -21.16
N PHE A 138 -12.53 -22.62 -20.57
CA PHE A 138 -12.26 -21.24 -20.20
C PHE A 138 -12.66 -20.33 -21.38
N ASP A 139 -13.56 -19.37 -21.13
CA ASP A 139 -14.11 -18.50 -22.18
C ASP A 139 -13.18 -17.29 -22.40
N SER A 140 -12.09 -17.55 -23.11
CA SER A 140 -11.13 -16.54 -23.54
C SER A 140 -11.79 -15.40 -24.32
N LYS A 141 -12.86 -15.67 -25.09
CA LYS A 141 -13.58 -14.64 -25.85
C LYS A 141 -14.24 -13.65 -24.92
N LYS A 142 -14.96 -14.12 -23.91
CA LYS A 142 -15.59 -13.24 -22.90
C LYS A 142 -14.55 -12.40 -22.16
N ALA A 143 -13.41 -12.99 -21.80
CA ALA A 143 -12.31 -12.25 -21.17
C ALA A 143 -11.75 -11.15 -22.08
N LEU A 144 -11.57 -11.44 -23.38
CA LEU A 144 -11.13 -10.45 -24.36
C LEU A 144 -12.17 -9.34 -24.57
N GLU A 145 -13.46 -9.68 -24.69
CA GLU A 145 -14.55 -8.71 -24.75
C GLU A 145 -14.52 -7.75 -23.56
N GLU A 146 -14.30 -8.27 -22.34
CA GLU A 146 -14.17 -7.45 -21.14
C GLU A 146 -12.93 -6.54 -21.19
N ILE A 147 -11.77 -7.03 -21.67
CA ILE A 147 -10.57 -6.21 -21.88
C ILE A 147 -10.87 -5.06 -22.83
N TYR A 148 -11.49 -5.33 -23.99
CA TYR A 148 -11.83 -4.28 -24.95
C TYR A 148 -12.80 -3.25 -24.35
N GLN A 149 -13.82 -3.70 -23.61
CA GLN A 149 -14.75 -2.79 -22.91
C GLN A 149 -14.04 -1.92 -21.87
N LEU A 150 -13.05 -2.45 -21.14
CA LEU A 150 -12.25 -1.68 -20.18
C LEU A 150 -11.41 -0.61 -20.89
N LEU A 151 -10.81 -0.97 -22.03
CA LEU A 151 -10.05 -0.03 -22.84
C LEU A 151 -10.94 1.09 -23.41
N GLU A 152 -12.15 0.76 -23.90
CA GLU A 152 -13.13 1.76 -24.36
C GLU A 152 -13.56 2.73 -23.25
N LYS A 153 -13.63 2.25 -22.01
CA LYS A 153 -13.90 3.08 -20.81
C LYS A 153 -12.70 3.93 -20.38
N GLY A 154 -11.56 3.84 -21.08
CA GLY A 154 -10.34 4.58 -20.77
C GLY A 154 -9.56 4.03 -19.56
N ILE A 155 -9.78 2.77 -19.17
CA ILE A 155 -9.00 2.14 -18.11
C ILE A 155 -7.59 1.84 -18.63
N THR A 156 -6.58 2.41 -17.97
CA THR A 156 -5.17 2.31 -18.40
C THR A 156 -4.34 1.30 -17.61
N LEU A 157 -4.91 0.67 -16.58
CA LEU A 157 -4.27 -0.36 -15.75
C LEU A 157 -5.21 -1.55 -15.63
N ILE A 158 -4.78 -2.71 -16.10
CA ILE A 158 -5.59 -3.95 -16.10
C ILE A 158 -4.74 -5.05 -15.48
N ASP A 159 -5.22 -5.65 -14.39
CA ASP A 159 -4.64 -6.78 -13.69
C ASP A 159 -5.38 -8.06 -14.07
N ILE A 160 -4.64 -9.07 -14.53
CA ILE A 160 -5.20 -10.32 -15.06
C ILE A 160 -4.66 -11.47 -14.22
N GLY A 161 -5.55 -12.23 -13.60
CA GLY A 161 -5.21 -13.40 -12.78
C GLY A 161 -5.93 -14.65 -13.28
N ALA A 162 -5.20 -15.75 -13.46
CA ALA A 162 -5.76 -17.04 -13.89
C ALA A 162 -5.71 -18.13 -12.81
N ALA A 163 -5.05 -17.84 -11.69
CA ALA A 163 -5.05 -18.64 -10.47
C ALA A 163 -5.85 -17.91 -9.38
N SER A 164 -6.60 -18.66 -8.58
CA SER A 164 -7.30 -18.08 -7.43
C SER A 164 -6.27 -17.75 -6.34
N SER A 165 -6.32 -16.52 -5.84
CA SER A 165 -5.63 -16.08 -4.62
C SER A 165 -6.57 -16.01 -3.40
N ARG A 166 -7.81 -16.54 -3.53
CA ARG A 166 -8.79 -16.57 -2.44
C ARG A 166 -8.34 -17.50 -1.31
N PRO A 167 -8.76 -17.25 -0.06
CA PRO A 167 -8.50 -18.16 1.04
C PRO A 167 -8.97 -19.59 0.70
N GLN A 168 -8.18 -20.59 1.10
CA GLN A 168 -8.44 -22.02 0.88
C GLN A 168 -8.43 -22.50 -0.58
N SER A 169 -8.09 -21.66 -1.57
CA SER A 169 -7.95 -22.16 -2.94
C SER A 169 -6.72 -23.05 -3.08
N GLU A 170 -6.88 -24.15 -3.81
CA GLU A 170 -5.76 -25.02 -4.16
C GLU A 170 -4.80 -24.34 -5.12
N ILE A 171 -3.50 -24.60 -4.92
CA ILE A 171 -2.47 -24.21 -5.87
C ILE A 171 -2.65 -25.06 -7.12
N ILE A 172 -2.96 -24.43 -8.24
CA ILE A 172 -3.08 -25.10 -9.54
C ILE A 172 -1.71 -25.33 -10.18
N ASP A 173 -1.60 -26.29 -11.08
CA ASP A 173 -0.41 -26.47 -11.92
C ASP A 173 -0.19 -25.21 -12.80
N PRO A 174 1.04 -24.66 -12.87
CA PRO A 174 1.33 -23.50 -13.72
C PRO A 174 0.95 -23.70 -15.19
N LYS A 175 0.93 -24.92 -15.72
CA LYS A 175 0.45 -25.20 -17.08
C LYS A 175 -1.03 -24.89 -17.24
N ILE A 176 -1.85 -25.22 -16.24
CA ILE A 176 -3.30 -24.92 -16.27
C ILE A 176 -3.52 -23.40 -16.27
N GLU A 177 -2.74 -22.67 -15.47
CA GLU A 177 -2.77 -21.22 -15.43
C GLU A 177 -2.36 -20.62 -16.79
N GLN A 178 -1.26 -21.11 -17.37
CA GLN A 178 -0.75 -20.67 -18.67
C GLN A 178 -1.70 -20.97 -19.82
N ASP A 179 -2.34 -22.14 -19.83
CA ASP A 179 -3.32 -22.52 -20.85
C ASP A 179 -4.53 -21.57 -20.86
N ARG A 180 -4.97 -21.09 -19.68
CA ARG A 180 -6.02 -20.07 -19.56
C ARG A 180 -5.56 -18.71 -20.10
N LEU A 181 -4.30 -18.36 -19.92
CA LEU A 181 -3.76 -17.07 -20.32
C LEU A 181 -3.37 -16.98 -21.80
N LYS A 182 -3.03 -18.11 -22.43
CA LYS A 182 -2.37 -18.18 -23.74
C LYS A 182 -3.03 -17.32 -24.82
N GLU A 183 -4.35 -17.46 -25.01
CA GLU A 183 -5.07 -16.71 -26.05
C GLU A 183 -5.10 -15.20 -25.75
N ILE A 184 -5.23 -14.82 -24.47
CA ILE A 184 -5.27 -13.42 -24.03
C ILE A 184 -3.91 -12.76 -24.20
N LEU A 185 -2.83 -13.44 -23.80
CA LEU A 185 -1.46 -12.96 -23.98
C LEU A 185 -1.13 -12.74 -25.46
N LEU A 186 -1.55 -13.68 -26.32
CA LEU A 186 -1.33 -13.57 -27.76
C LEU A 186 -2.08 -12.38 -28.36
N GLU A 187 -3.34 -12.18 -27.99
CA GLU A 187 -4.17 -11.07 -28.47
C GLU A 187 -3.62 -9.70 -28.02
N ILE A 188 -3.24 -9.57 -26.74
CA ILE A 188 -2.65 -8.32 -26.20
C ILE A 188 -1.39 -7.94 -26.99
N LYS A 189 -0.55 -8.93 -27.32
CA LYS A 189 0.68 -8.72 -28.08
C LYS A 189 0.40 -8.41 -29.56
N SER A 190 -0.45 -9.21 -30.22
CA SER A 190 -0.71 -9.13 -31.66
C SER A 190 -1.43 -7.84 -32.05
N GLN A 191 -2.44 -7.45 -31.26
CA GLN A 191 -3.21 -6.22 -31.45
C GLN A 191 -2.55 -4.99 -30.81
N LYS A 192 -1.38 -5.18 -30.18
CA LYS A 192 -0.62 -4.12 -29.51
C LYS A 192 -1.43 -3.36 -28.45
N LEU A 193 -2.32 -4.06 -27.73
CA LEU A 193 -3.17 -3.45 -26.71
C LEU A 193 -2.33 -2.82 -25.58
N TYR A 194 -1.11 -3.30 -25.36
CA TYR A 194 -0.14 -2.73 -24.41
C TYR A 194 0.23 -1.27 -24.69
N GLN A 195 -0.11 -0.73 -25.87
CA GLN A 195 0.04 0.70 -26.18
C GLN A 195 -1.11 1.55 -25.61
N CYS A 196 -2.27 0.93 -25.34
CA CYS A 196 -3.46 1.59 -24.80
C CYS A 196 -3.51 1.51 -23.26
N ALA A 197 -3.03 0.41 -22.68
CA ALA A 197 -3.02 0.18 -21.24
C ALA A 197 -1.77 -0.59 -20.78
N LYS A 198 -1.42 -0.46 -19.50
CA LYS A 198 -0.44 -1.32 -18.86
C LYS A 198 -1.14 -2.56 -18.30
N PHE A 199 -0.65 -3.72 -18.73
CA PHE A 199 -1.14 -5.00 -18.25
C PHE A 199 -0.26 -5.52 -17.12
N SER A 200 -0.94 -5.98 -16.07
CA SER A 200 -0.39 -6.63 -14.88
C SER A 200 -0.81 -8.10 -14.87
N ILE A 201 0.13 -8.97 -14.49
CA ILE A 201 -0.13 -10.39 -14.27
C ILE A 201 -0.18 -10.66 -12.77
N ASP A 202 -1.33 -11.12 -12.27
CA ASP A 202 -1.53 -11.64 -10.91
C ASP A 202 -1.21 -13.13 -10.91
N THR A 203 -0.02 -13.47 -10.41
CA THR A 203 0.46 -14.86 -10.35
C THR A 203 1.51 -15.04 -9.26
N TYR A 204 1.54 -16.25 -8.69
CA TYR A 204 2.60 -16.71 -7.79
C TYR A 204 3.57 -17.69 -8.49
N HIS A 205 3.37 -17.99 -9.78
CA HIS A 205 4.24 -18.87 -10.57
C HIS A 205 5.21 -18.08 -11.45
N ALA A 206 6.51 -18.28 -11.22
CA ALA A 206 7.56 -17.60 -11.98
C ALA A 206 7.49 -17.88 -13.50
N THR A 207 7.15 -19.09 -13.90
CA THR A 207 7.02 -19.47 -15.32
C THR A 207 5.84 -18.79 -16.00
N THR A 208 4.72 -18.60 -15.29
CA THR A 208 3.57 -17.82 -15.77
C THR A 208 3.93 -16.33 -15.86
N ALA A 209 4.61 -15.78 -14.86
CA ALA A 209 5.10 -14.41 -14.88
C ALA A 209 6.00 -14.15 -16.09
N GLN A 210 6.98 -15.04 -16.33
CA GLN A 210 7.86 -14.96 -17.49
C GLN A 210 7.07 -14.95 -18.79
N MET A 211 6.13 -15.90 -18.97
CA MET A 211 5.30 -15.98 -20.17
C MET A 211 4.54 -14.67 -20.42
N ALA A 212 3.95 -14.07 -19.37
CA ALA A 212 3.22 -12.80 -19.51
C ALA A 212 4.15 -11.63 -19.90
N LEU A 213 5.33 -11.53 -19.29
CA LEU A 213 6.31 -10.48 -19.57
C LEU A 213 6.88 -10.58 -21.01
N GLU A 214 7.08 -11.79 -21.53
CA GLU A 214 7.41 -12.04 -22.95
C GLU A 214 6.29 -11.57 -23.92
N HIS A 215 5.08 -11.38 -23.41
CA HIS A 215 3.89 -10.91 -24.12
C HIS A 215 3.50 -9.46 -23.79
N CYS A 216 4.50 -8.63 -23.46
CA CYS A 216 4.36 -7.18 -23.30
C CYS A 216 3.56 -6.74 -22.06
N PHE A 217 3.37 -7.63 -21.08
CA PHE A 217 2.98 -7.20 -19.74
C PHE A 217 4.14 -6.41 -19.13
N SER A 218 3.81 -5.37 -18.36
CA SER A 218 4.80 -4.43 -17.81
C SER A 218 4.75 -4.33 -16.29
N ILE A 219 3.77 -5.01 -15.67
CA ILE A 219 3.56 -5.04 -14.23
C ILE A 219 3.49 -6.51 -13.82
N LEU A 220 4.16 -6.83 -12.71
CA LEU A 220 4.13 -8.16 -12.08
C LEU A 220 3.51 -8.02 -10.69
N ASN A 221 2.34 -8.61 -10.50
CA ASN A 221 1.64 -8.69 -9.23
C ASN A 221 1.89 -10.05 -8.57
N ASP A 222 2.95 -10.14 -7.78
CA ASP A 222 3.24 -11.35 -7.00
C ASP A 222 2.56 -11.28 -5.64
N VAL A 223 1.36 -11.84 -5.57
CA VAL A 223 0.56 -11.94 -4.34
C VAL A 223 1.23 -12.79 -3.25
N SER A 224 2.28 -13.55 -3.56
CA SER A 224 3.09 -14.23 -2.55
C SER A 224 4.11 -13.32 -1.86
N GLY A 225 4.33 -12.11 -2.37
CA GLY A 225 5.26 -11.13 -1.80
C GLY A 225 6.73 -11.38 -2.15
N PHE A 226 7.02 -11.86 -3.37
CA PHE A 226 8.38 -12.13 -3.85
C PHE A 226 9.17 -13.06 -2.93
N ASN A 227 8.53 -14.16 -2.54
CA ASN A 227 9.15 -15.21 -1.71
C ASN A 227 9.94 -16.23 -2.53
N SER A 228 9.67 -16.34 -3.83
CA SER A 228 10.34 -17.29 -4.74
C SER A 228 11.59 -16.67 -5.36
N ALA A 229 12.73 -17.36 -5.24
CA ALA A 229 13.97 -16.97 -5.94
C ALA A 229 13.78 -16.93 -7.46
N ALA A 230 13.03 -17.90 -8.02
CA ALA A 230 12.73 -17.92 -9.45
C ALA A 230 11.89 -16.70 -9.88
N MET A 231 10.95 -16.24 -9.04
CA MET A 231 10.17 -15.03 -9.33
C MET A 231 11.06 -13.78 -9.34
N LEU A 232 12.00 -13.70 -8.38
CA LEU A 232 12.97 -12.60 -8.32
C LEU A 232 13.92 -12.59 -9.52
N GLU A 233 14.35 -13.76 -10.00
CA GLU A 233 15.17 -13.88 -11.21
C GLU A 233 14.41 -13.43 -12.47
N VAL A 234 13.17 -13.88 -12.64
CA VAL A 234 12.29 -13.41 -13.74
C VAL A 234 12.10 -11.90 -13.65
N ALA A 235 11.77 -11.37 -12.47
CA ALA A 235 11.61 -9.93 -12.29
C ALA A 235 12.90 -9.16 -12.62
N ARG A 236 14.08 -9.67 -12.22
CA ARG A 236 15.38 -9.04 -12.52
C ARG A 236 15.63 -8.98 -14.03
N ASP A 237 15.33 -10.06 -14.74
CA ASP A 237 15.67 -10.20 -16.15
C ASP A 237 14.77 -9.31 -17.04
N TYR A 238 13.49 -9.15 -16.67
CA TYR A 238 12.51 -8.37 -17.43
C TYR A 238 12.29 -6.94 -16.89
N LYS A 239 12.67 -6.67 -15.63
CA LYS A 239 12.50 -5.39 -14.91
C LYS A 239 11.09 -4.78 -14.98
N PRO A 240 10.01 -5.54 -14.66
CA PRO A 240 8.67 -4.99 -14.63
C PRO A 240 8.49 -4.06 -13.42
N THR A 241 7.41 -3.27 -13.43
CA THR A 241 6.91 -2.68 -12.18
C THR A 241 6.39 -3.80 -11.28
N CYS A 242 6.92 -3.94 -10.07
CA CYS A 242 6.58 -5.00 -9.14
C CYS A 242 5.53 -4.53 -8.13
N ILE A 243 4.40 -5.23 -7.99
CA ILE A 243 3.46 -5.02 -6.89
C ILE A 243 3.85 -5.97 -5.75
N LEU A 244 4.38 -5.40 -4.67
CA LEU A 244 4.75 -6.11 -3.46
C LEU A 244 3.57 -6.07 -2.49
N MET A 245 2.85 -7.19 -2.38
CA MET A 245 1.73 -7.32 -1.44
C MET A 245 2.20 -7.85 -0.08
N HIS A 246 1.71 -7.22 1.00
CA HIS A 246 1.83 -7.78 2.33
C HIS A 246 0.79 -8.87 2.60
N ALA A 247 1.26 -10.09 2.87
CA ALA A 247 0.47 -11.19 3.42
C ALA A 247 1.19 -11.85 4.59
N GLN A 248 0.47 -12.12 5.68
CA GLN A 248 1.04 -12.78 6.87
C GLN A 248 1.29 -14.29 6.65
N LYS A 249 0.47 -14.91 5.80
CA LYS A 249 0.43 -16.36 5.56
C LYS A 249 0.14 -16.63 4.09
N THR A 250 0.34 -17.87 3.65
CA THR A 250 -0.09 -18.33 2.32
C THR A 250 -1.63 -18.37 2.24
N PRO A 251 -2.25 -18.23 1.05
CA PRO A 251 -3.70 -18.34 0.83
C PRO A 251 -4.39 -19.51 1.54
N LYS A 252 -3.68 -20.64 1.72
CA LYS A 252 -4.17 -21.84 2.38
C LYS A 252 -4.43 -21.64 3.88
N ASP A 253 -3.56 -20.90 4.57
CA ASP A 253 -3.55 -20.79 6.05
C ASP A 253 -4.01 -19.40 6.54
N MET A 254 -4.48 -18.52 5.64
CA MET A 254 -4.69 -17.09 5.93
C MET A 254 -5.77 -16.79 6.97
N GLN A 255 -6.71 -17.70 7.22
CA GLN A 255 -7.83 -17.45 8.13
C GLN A 255 -7.65 -18.09 9.50
N GLU A 256 -6.63 -18.92 9.70
CA GLU A 256 -6.36 -19.56 10.98
C GLU A 256 -5.50 -18.65 11.86
N ASN A 257 -5.88 -18.43 13.12
CA ASN A 257 -5.07 -17.74 14.13
C ASN A 257 -4.42 -16.43 13.63
N VAL A 258 -5.20 -15.55 13.00
CA VAL A 258 -4.73 -14.21 12.59
C VAL A 258 -4.45 -13.39 13.84
N PHE A 259 -3.17 -13.09 14.06
CA PHE A 259 -2.71 -12.37 15.24
C PHE A 259 -1.57 -11.43 14.87
N TYR A 260 -1.66 -10.17 15.28
CA TYR A 260 -0.60 -9.18 15.19
C TYR A 260 -0.34 -8.64 16.58
N HIS A 261 0.92 -8.60 17.01
CA HIS A 261 1.32 -7.87 18.20
C HIS A 261 1.18 -6.36 17.94
N ASN A 262 1.68 -5.90 16.79
CA ASN A 262 1.48 -4.54 16.30
C ASN A 262 1.45 -4.56 14.78
N LEU A 263 0.27 -4.33 14.21
CA LEU A 263 0.04 -4.39 12.77
C LEU A 263 0.98 -3.49 11.96
N PHE A 264 1.18 -2.24 12.39
CA PHE A 264 1.97 -1.27 11.64
C PHE A 264 3.47 -1.56 11.74
N ASP A 265 3.96 -1.94 12.92
CA ASP A 265 5.37 -2.32 13.11
C ASP A 265 5.73 -3.56 12.29
N GLU A 266 4.88 -4.60 12.33
CA GLU A 266 5.09 -5.84 11.59
C GLU A 266 5.06 -5.58 10.07
N MET A 267 4.12 -4.77 9.58
CA MET A 267 4.06 -4.38 8.16
C MET A 267 5.24 -3.50 7.75
N ASP A 268 5.68 -2.57 8.60
CA ASP A 268 6.85 -1.73 8.32
C ASP A 268 8.11 -2.58 8.20
N ARG A 269 8.29 -3.56 9.08
CA ARG A 269 9.40 -4.51 9.04
C ARG A 269 9.36 -5.34 7.76
N PHE A 270 8.19 -5.91 7.43
CA PHE A 270 7.99 -6.67 6.19
C PHE A 270 8.39 -5.86 4.96
N PHE A 271 7.84 -4.64 4.80
CA PHE A 271 8.12 -3.84 3.62
C PHE A 271 9.59 -3.41 3.58
N LYS A 272 10.20 -3.07 4.71
CA LYS A 272 11.62 -2.72 4.76
C LYS A 272 12.50 -3.89 4.31
N GLU A 273 12.32 -5.06 4.90
CA GLU A 273 13.09 -6.26 4.56
C GLU A 273 12.89 -6.67 3.09
N LYS A 274 11.66 -6.63 2.59
CA LYS A 274 11.36 -6.97 1.20
C LYS A 274 11.90 -5.96 0.20
N LEU A 275 11.83 -4.68 0.50
CA LEU A 275 12.44 -3.65 -0.34
C LEU A 275 13.97 -3.83 -0.44
N GLU A 276 14.63 -4.19 0.67
CA GLU A 276 16.07 -4.50 0.67
C GLU A 276 16.39 -5.75 -0.18
N VAL A 277 15.53 -6.77 -0.17
CA VAL A 277 15.67 -7.93 -1.06
C VAL A 277 15.50 -7.52 -2.52
N LEU A 278 14.43 -6.81 -2.87
CA LEU A 278 14.15 -6.38 -4.24
C LEU A 278 15.27 -5.47 -4.79
N GLU A 279 15.85 -4.61 -3.95
CA GLU A 279 16.97 -3.75 -4.32
C GLU A 279 18.22 -4.56 -4.71
N LYS A 280 18.51 -5.68 -4.04
CA LYS A 280 19.62 -6.58 -4.41
C LYS A 280 19.45 -7.22 -5.79
N TYR A 281 18.21 -7.34 -6.26
CA TYR A 281 17.88 -7.79 -7.62
C TYR A 281 17.76 -6.62 -8.61
N ALA A 282 18.19 -5.41 -8.22
CA ALA A 282 18.09 -4.18 -9.01
C ALA A 282 16.66 -3.81 -9.42
N LEU A 283 15.67 -4.21 -8.62
CA LEU A 283 14.26 -3.87 -8.83
C LEU A 283 13.95 -2.56 -8.11
N GLN A 284 13.61 -1.52 -8.87
CA GLN A 284 13.40 -0.16 -8.34
C GLN A 284 11.95 0.32 -8.45
N ASP A 285 11.25 -0.08 -9.51
CA ASP A 285 9.85 0.26 -9.76
C ASP A 285 8.93 -0.67 -8.98
N ILE A 286 8.55 -0.22 -7.78
CA ILE A 286 7.81 -1.03 -6.81
C ILE A 286 6.57 -0.27 -6.36
N ILE A 287 5.44 -0.96 -6.32
CA ILE A 287 4.17 -0.52 -5.73
C ILE A 287 3.92 -1.38 -4.48
N LEU A 288 3.50 -0.76 -3.38
CA LEU A 288 3.19 -1.49 -2.14
C LEU A 288 1.68 -1.74 -2.05
N ASP A 289 1.27 -2.99 -1.91
CA ASP A 289 -0.10 -3.35 -1.56
C ASP A 289 -0.17 -3.74 -0.08
N ILE A 290 -1.06 -3.08 0.67
CA ILE A 290 -1.31 -3.34 2.09
C ILE A 290 -1.95 -4.72 2.35
N GLY A 291 -2.37 -5.43 1.31
CA GLY A 291 -3.00 -6.74 1.37
C GLY A 291 -4.34 -6.68 2.10
N PHE A 292 -5.22 -5.79 1.68
CA PHE A 292 -6.55 -5.64 2.29
C PHE A 292 -7.35 -6.95 2.20
N GLY A 293 -7.80 -7.45 3.35
CA GLY A 293 -8.53 -8.70 3.47
C GLY A 293 -7.67 -9.98 3.42
N PHE A 294 -6.33 -9.87 3.37
CA PHE A 294 -5.42 -11.01 3.38
C PHE A 294 -4.81 -11.22 4.77
N ALA A 295 -5.28 -12.25 5.48
CA ALA A 295 -4.90 -12.59 6.86
C ALA A 295 -4.99 -11.40 7.83
N LYS A 296 -6.11 -10.66 7.78
CA LYS A 296 -6.34 -9.47 8.62
C LYS A 296 -7.77 -9.45 9.13
N LEU A 297 -7.94 -9.09 10.41
CA LEU A 297 -9.24 -8.85 11.02
C LEU A 297 -9.91 -7.60 10.44
N LYS A 298 -11.22 -7.43 10.70
CA LYS A 298 -11.98 -6.25 10.25
C LYS A 298 -11.34 -4.96 10.77
N GLU A 299 -10.95 -4.95 12.03
CA GLU A 299 -10.34 -3.82 12.74
C GLU A 299 -9.00 -3.45 12.11
N HIS A 300 -8.17 -4.44 11.77
CA HIS A 300 -6.90 -4.24 11.06
C HIS A 300 -7.12 -3.61 9.68
N ASN A 301 -8.04 -4.16 8.90
CA ASN A 301 -8.36 -3.64 7.57
C ASN A 301 -8.86 -2.18 7.63
N LEU A 302 -9.72 -1.86 8.59
CA LEU A 302 -10.20 -0.50 8.81
C LEU A 302 -9.08 0.45 9.24
N ALA A 303 -8.19 0.02 10.13
CA ALA A 303 -7.04 0.79 10.55
C ALA A 303 -6.12 1.11 9.36
N LEU A 304 -5.86 0.14 8.47
CA LEU A 304 -5.03 0.35 7.28
C LEU A 304 -5.62 1.35 6.29
N ILE A 305 -6.94 1.32 6.06
CA ILE A 305 -7.59 2.33 5.22
C ILE A 305 -7.52 3.71 5.86
N LYS A 306 -7.80 3.80 7.17
CA LYS A 306 -7.80 5.06 7.92
C LYS A 306 -6.40 5.70 7.97
N HIS A 307 -5.36 4.89 8.09
CA HIS A 307 -3.98 5.32 8.27
C HIS A 307 -3.08 4.97 7.09
N LEU A 308 -3.64 4.81 5.88
CA LEU A 308 -2.92 4.40 4.67
C LEU A 308 -1.69 5.26 4.36
N SER A 309 -1.75 6.56 4.67
CA SER A 309 -0.65 7.51 4.45
C SER A 309 0.61 7.18 5.26
N HIS A 310 0.52 6.33 6.29
CA HIS A 310 1.67 5.81 7.04
C HIS A 310 2.72 5.20 6.11
N PHE A 311 2.29 4.35 5.17
CA PHE A 311 3.17 3.61 4.26
C PHE A 311 3.80 4.47 3.16
N LEU A 312 3.36 5.72 2.97
CA LEU A 312 4.03 6.65 2.04
C LEU A 312 5.46 6.98 2.48
N LYS A 313 5.83 6.68 3.74
CA LYS A 313 7.22 6.78 4.26
C LYS A 313 8.24 6.01 3.41
N PHE A 314 7.81 4.92 2.77
CA PHE A 314 8.64 4.11 1.87
C PHE A 314 8.87 4.75 0.50
N LYS A 315 8.20 5.88 0.20
CA LYS A 315 8.30 6.63 -1.06
C LYS A 315 7.98 5.79 -2.30
N LYS A 316 7.10 4.81 -2.13
CA LYS A 316 6.53 3.99 -3.19
C LYS A 316 5.04 4.32 -3.35
N PRO A 317 4.45 4.18 -4.55
CA PRO A 317 3.00 4.21 -4.72
C PRO A 317 2.34 3.13 -3.85
N LEU A 318 1.10 3.38 -3.43
CA LEU A 318 0.30 2.45 -2.65
C LEU A 318 -0.86 1.93 -3.50
N LEU A 319 -1.14 0.63 -3.40
CA LEU A 319 -2.28 -0.05 -4.00
C LEU A 319 -3.20 -0.58 -2.91
N VAL A 320 -4.51 -0.55 -3.15
CA VAL A 320 -5.54 -1.05 -2.23
C VAL A 320 -6.59 -1.83 -3.00
N GLY A 321 -6.61 -3.15 -2.85
CA GLY A 321 -7.63 -4.04 -3.39
C GLY A 321 -8.82 -4.27 -2.44
N ALA A 322 -9.70 -3.27 -2.28
CA ALA A 322 -10.86 -3.37 -1.37
C ALA A 322 -12.14 -3.97 -2.00
N SER A 323 -12.20 -4.06 -3.33
CA SER A 323 -13.43 -4.41 -4.07
C SER A 323 -14.07 -5.73 -3.60
N ARG A 324 -15.35 -5.67 -3.21
CA ARG A 324 -16.20 -6.80 -2.78
C ARG A 324 -15.65 -7.69 -1.65
N LYS A 325 -14.55 -7.30 -0.99
CA LYS A 325 -13.90 -8.07 0.09
C LYS A 325 -14.81 -8.26 1.29
N ASN A 326 -14.57 -9.32 2.06
CA ASN A 326 -15.39 -9.71 3.22
C ASN A 326 -15.57 -8.57 4.24
N THR A 327 -14.54 -7.76 4.46
CA THR A 327 -14.60 -6.60 5.36
C THR A 327 -15.73 -5.64 5.00
N ILE A 328 -16.03 -5.42 3.71
CA ILE A 328 -17.18 -4.59 3.31
C ILE A 328 -18.49 -5.25 3.75
N GLY A 329 -18.65 -6.56 3.50
CA GLY A 329 -19.82 -7.31 3.96
C GLY A 329 -20.02 -7.25 5.48
N LEU A 330 -18.94 -7.37 6.26
CA LEU A 330 -18.98 -7.26 7.73
C LEU A 330 -19.39 -5.86 8.23
N ILE A 331 -19.15 -4.81 7.44
CA ILE A 331 -19.52 -3.43 7.79
C ILE A 331 -20.96 -3.13 7.35
N THR A 332 -21.34 -3.58 6.15
CA THR A 332 -22.61 -3.21 5.52
C THR A 332 -23.73 -4.23 5.74
N GLY A 333 -23.41 -5.45 6.20
CA GLY A 333 -24.35 -6.56 6.26
C GLY A 333 -24.80 -7.07 4.89
N ARG A 334 -24.01 -6.82 3.83
CA ARG A 334 -24.40 -7.13 2.43
C ARG A 334 -23.66 -8.34 1.86
N GLU A 335 -24.37 -9.10 1.04
CA GLU A 335 -23.82 -10.20 0.24
C GLU A 335 -22.84 -9.71 -0.83
N VAL A 336 -21.96 -10.59 -1.32
CA VAL A 336 -20.84 -10.23 -2.23
C VAL A 336 -21.32 -9.42 -3.45
N GLN A 337 -22.46 -9.77 -4.02
CA GLN A 337 -23.07 -9.13 -5.19
C GLN A 337 -23.57 -7.70 -4.92
N ASP A 338 -23.91 -7.39 -3.67
CA ASP A 338 -24.52 -6.11 -3.26
C ASP A 338 -23.50 -5.16 -2.59
N ARG A 339 -22.20 -5.50 -2.66
CA ARG A 339 -21.10 -4.72 -2.08
C ARG A 339 -20.59 -3.60 -2.99
N LEU A 340 -21.15 -3.45 -4.19
CA LEU A 340 -21.00 -2.25 -5.02
C LEU A 340 -22.12 -1.27 -4.64
N ALA A 341 -21.74 0.00 -4.44
CA ALA A 341 -22.66 1.06 -4.03
C ALA A 341 -23.62 1.46 -5.15
#